data_AF-A0A524F4W6-F1
#
_entry.id   AF-A0A524F4W6-F1
#
_cell.length_a   1.000
_cell.length_b   1.000
_cell.length_c   1.000
_cell.angle_alpha   90.00
_cell.angle_beta   90.00
_cell.angle_gamma   90.00
#
_symmetry.space_group_name_H-M   'P 1'
#
loop_
_entity.id
_entity.type
_entity.pdbx_description
1 polymer ?
#
loop_
_entity_poly.entity_id
_entity_poly.type
_entity_poly.pdbx_seq_one_letter_code
_entity_poly.pdbx_strand_id
1 'polypeptide(L)'
;MSEVASKEFKIKTLDYLKSLGISSSIIDEMNEQMKDEKLSKEQVQYFADQVYLSYQRSLISPMEPIGTVAAQSIGEPGTQMTLRTFHFAGVSEFSVTQGLPRLIEIVDARRNPSTPIMYVYLTEEYSKNRKKAREIHQKIEQIRVDSIAYDVEIDLADYSIVVYLDEELLEDKGLDIDEITKKLKKYGKKGTIDVDYENNCIIINPDLEDIQKLQKKREKILKTLISGIKGVKRGIIYKDSNSGNWMIQTEGTNLAEVLKIKGVDPMLTISNHIHEIEKIFGIEAAREIIIREAKGVLRDQGLDVDQRHLLAMADLMCFTGRILQIGRHGISGVKESILARAAFEVTIKQLINASVSGEEEKLKGIPENVIIGQLVPTIGTGAIKIQADLEKYREILQDMAKKID
;
A
#
# COMPACT_ATOMS: atom_id res chain seq x y z
N MET A 1 -9.95 51.06 -29.21
CA MET A 1 -9.37 50.78 -27.87
C MET A 1 -10.17 49.65 -27.27
N SER A 2 -9.67 48.42 -27.34
CA SER A 2 -10.30 47.29 -26.67
C SER A 2 -10.28 47.56 -25.16
N GLU A 3 -11.46 47.70 -24.57
CA GLU A 3 -11.58 47.85 -23.12
C GLU A 3 -10.91 46.65 -22.45
N VAL A 4 -9.89 46.94 -21.65
CA VAL A 4 -9.26 45.95 -20.78
C VAL A 4 -10.36 45.32 -19.93
N ALA A 5 -10.44 44.00 -19.91
CA ALA A 5 -11.50 43.30 -19.18
C ALA A 5 -11.49 43.72 -17.71
N SER A 6 -12.64 44.17 -17.21
CA SER A 6 -12.80 44.50 -15.79
C SER A 6 -12.60 43.24 -14.93
N LYS A 7 -12.05 43.41 -13.72
CA LYS A 7 -11.85 42.30 -12.78
C LYS A 7 -13.14 41.51 -12.52
N GLU A 8 -14.29 42.19 -12.52
CA GLU A 8 -15.61 41.56 -12.41
C GLU A 8 -15.96 40.65 -13.60
N PHE A 9 -15.56 41.01 -14.83
CA PHE A 9 -15.81 40.18 -15.99
C PHE A 9 -15.00 38.88 -15.93
N LYS A 10 -13.72 38.98 -15.52
CA LYS A 10 -12.86 37.80 -15.30
C LYS A 10 -13.45 36.86 -14.25
N ILE A 11 -13.96 37.40 -13.13
CA ILE A 11 -14.60 36.59 -12.06
C ILE A 11 -15.88 35.91 -12.57
N LYS A 12 -16.74 36.62 -13.31
CA LYS A 12 -17.95 36.03 -13.89
C LYS A 12 -17.65 34.90 -14.88
N THR A 13 -16.61 35.03 -15.69
CA THR A 13 -16.19 33.96 -16.62
C THR A 13 -15.66 32.75 -15.86
N LEU A 14 -14.91 32.95 -14.77
CA LEU A 14 -14.43 31.85 -13.93
C LEU A 14 -15.59 31.15 -13.19
N ASP A 15 -16.57 31.89 -12.69
CA ASP A 15 -17.77 31.32 -12.07
C ASP A 15 -18.65 30.57 -13.09
N TYR A 16 -18.70 31.05 -14.34
CA TYR A 16 -19.33 30.33 -15.44
C TYR A 16 -18.63 28.99 -15.71
N LEU A 17 -17.29 28.98 -15.77
CA LEU A 17 -16.52 27.74 -15.93
C LEU A 17 -16.68 26.78 -14.73
N LYS A 18 -16.83 27.29 -13.50
CA LYS A 18 -17.20 26.49 -12.33
C LYS A 18 -18.58 25.85 -12.50
N SER A 19 -19.55 26.60 -13.02
CA SER A 19 -20.91 26.07 -13.25
C SER A 19 -20.94 24.95 -14.29
N LEU A 20 -19.96 24.91 -15.20
CA LEU A 20 -19.79 23.87 -16.22
C LEU A 20 -19.05 22.62 -15.71
N GLY A 21 -18.65 22.59 -14.44
CA GLY A 21 -18.05 21.41 -13.79
C GLY A 21 -16.53 21.27 -13.96
N ILE A 22 -15.82 22.31 -14.37
CA ILE A 22 -14.35 22.29 -14.42
C ILE A 22 -13.78 22.27 -12.98
N SER A 23 -12.70 21.50 -12.79
CA SER A 23 -11.99 21.40 -11.50
C SER A 23 -11.51 22.77 -11.02
N SER A 24 -11.66 23.03 -9.72
CA SER A 24 -11.22 24.27 -9.08
C SER A 24 -9.73 24.56 -9.30
N SER A 25 -8.88 23.53 -9.33
CA SER A 25 -7.43 23.69 -9.55
C SER A 25 -7.10 24.33 -10.90
N ILE A 26 -7.78 23.91 -11.97
CA ILE A 26 -7.57 24.47 -13.32
C ILE A 26 -8.03 25.93 -13.35
N ILE A 27 -9.11 26.24 -12.63
CA ILE A 27 -9.66 27.60 -12.55
C ILE A 27 -8.75 28.51 -11.73
N ASP A 28 -8.12 27.97 -10.68
CA ASP A 28 -7.15 28.70 -9.86
C ASP A 28 -5.87 29.00 -10.65
N GLU A 29 -5.33 28.02 -11.40
CA GLU A 29 -4.21 28.21 -12.32
C GLU A 29 -4.53 29.24 -13.41
N MET A 30 -5.73 29.14 -13.99
CA MET A 30 -6.23 30.09 -14.98
C MET A 30 -6.30 31.51 -14.39
N ASN A 31 -6.80 31.66 -13.16
CA ASN A 31 -6.88 32.94 -12.48
C ASN A 31 -5.49 33.53 -12.18
N GLU A 32 -4.52 32.69 -11.80
CA GLU A 32 -3.14 33.12 -11.58
C GLU A 32 -2.51 33.67 -12.87
N GLN A 33 -2.59 32.93 -13.98
CA GLN A 33 -2.07 33.39 -15.27
C GLN A 33 -2.78 34.64 -15.79
N MET A 34 -4.08 34.78 -15.51
CA MET A 34 -4.87 35.94 -15.94
C MET A 34 -4.64 37.20 -15.10
N LYS A 35 -4.05 37.11 -13.91
CA LYS A 35 -3.76 38.28 -13.06
C LYS A 35 -2.66 39.16 -13.67
N ASP A 36 -1.68 38.54 -14.30
CA ASP A 36 -0.49 39.22 -14.82
C ASP A 36 -0.70 39.83 -16.21
N GLU A 37 -1.73 39.39 -16.95
CA GLU A 37 -1.97 39.85 -18.32
C GLU A 37 -3.14 40.86 -18.50
N LYS A 38 -2.88 41.88 -19.31
CA LYS A 38 -3.85 42.89 -19.77
C LYS A 38 -4.64 42.38 -20.98
N LEU A 39 -5.55 41.43 -20.74
CA LEU A 39 -6.39 40.83 -21.77
C LEU A 39 -7.64 41.68 -22.08
N SER A 40 -8.07 41.69 -23.35
CA SER A 40 -9.38 42.22 -23.75
C SER A 40 -10.52 41.28 -23.34
N LYS A 41 -11.76 41.79 -23.27
CA LYS A 41 -12.95 40.97 -22.96
C LYS A 41 -13.09 39.76 -23.91
N GLU A 42 -12.84 39.96 -25.20
CA GLU A 42 -12.91 38.90 -26.22
C GLU A 42 -11.82 37.85 -26.06
N GLN A 43 -10.59 38.26 -25.72
CA GLN A 43 -9.48 37.34 -25.48
C GLN A 43 -9.72 36.48 -24.24
N VAL A 44 -10.30 37.07 -23.19
CA VAL A 44 -10.69 36.35 -21.96
C VAL A 44 -11.73 35.27 -22.28
N GLN A 45 -12.74 35.62 -23.09
CA GLN A 45 -13.78 34.68 -23.47
C GLN A 45 -13.26 33.58 -24.40
N TYR A 46 -12.45 33.92 -25.40
CA TYR A 46 -11.80 32.93 -26.27
C TYR A 46 -10.93 31.97 -25.47
N PHE A 47 -10.15 32.46 -24.51
CA PHE A 47 -9.32 31.61 -23.67
C PHE A 47 -10.16 30.66 -22.82
N ALA A 48 -11.24 31.16 -22.20
CA ALA A 48 -12.19 30.33 -21.45
C ALA A 48 -12.82 29.24 -22.33
N ASP A 49 -13.23 29.59 -23.56
CA ASP A 49 -13.80 28.65 -24.52
C ASP A 49 -12.77 27.59 -24.94
N GLN A 50 -11.51 27.97 -25.19
CA GLN A 50 -10.45 27.02 -25.51
C GLN A 50 -10.15 26.07 -24.35
N VAL A 51 -10.10 26.57 -23.11
CA VAL A 51 -9.93 25.73 -21.91
C VAL A 51 -11.08 24.74 -21.78
N TYR A 52 -12.32 25.20 -21.95
CA TYR A 52 -13.49 24.33 -21.91
C TYR A 52 -13.48 23.28 -23.02
N LEU A 53 -13.16 23.67 -24.27
CA LEU A 53 -13.05 22.74 -25.40
C LEU A 53 -11.93 21.72 -25.19
N SER A 54 -10.79 22.15 -24.65
CA SER A 54 -9.68 21.25 -24.32
C SER A 54 -10.10 20.26 -23.25
N TYR A 55 -10.76 20.72 -22.18
CA TYR A 55 -11.26 19.85 -21.12
C TYR A 55 -12.25 18.82 -21.66
N GLN A 56 -13.24 19.24 -22.46
CA GLN A 56 -14.22 18.34 -23.07
C GLN A 56 -13.56 17.28 -23.97
N ARG A 57 -12.51 17.64 -24.72
CA ARG A 57 -11.75 16.70 -25.54
C ARG A 57 -10.87 15.74 -24.72
N SER A 58 -10.48 16.12 -23.51
CA SER A 58 -9.69 15.28 -22.60
C SER A 58 -10.53 14.31 -21.76
N LEU A 59 -11.87 14.41 -21.80
CA LEU A 59 -12.73 13.45 -21.14
C LEU A 59 -12.61 12.07 -21.81
N ILE A 60 -12.69 11.02 -20.99
CA ILE A 60 -12.67 9.65 -21.49
C ILE A 60 -13.95 9.35 -22.28
N SER A 61 -13.79 8.64 -23.40
CA SER A 61 -14.93 8.12 -24.16
C SER A 61 -15.75 7.15 -23.29
N PRO A 62 -17.09 7.31 -23.21
CA PRO A 62 -17.93 6.35 -22.52
C PRO A 62 -17.76 4.93 -23.08
N MET A 63 -17.90 3.93 -22.22
CA MET A 63 -17.78 2.50 -22.56
C MET A 63 -16.37 2.03 -22.95
N GLU A 64 -15.33 2.86 -22.73
CA GLU A 64 -13.94 2.44 -22.87
C GLU A 64 -13.61 1.32 -21.85
N PRO A 65 -12.94 0.22 -22.25
CA PRO A 65 -12.60 -0.88 -21.37
C PRO A 65 -11.42 -0.54 -20.44
N ILE A 66 -11.62 0.42 -19.53
CA ILE A 66 -10.59 0.92 -18.61
C ILE A 66 -9.94 -0.17 -17.76
N GLY A 67 -10.69 -1.23 -17.41
CA GLY A 67 -10.16 -2.35 -16.62
C GLY A 67 -9.09 -3.13 -17.39
N THR A 68 -9.29 -3.34 -18.69
CA THR A 68 -8.31 -4.03 -19.55
C THR A 68 -7.08 -3.16 -19.75
N VAL A 69 -7.27 -1.87 -20.06
CA VAL A 69 -6.17 -0.93 -20.27
C VAL A 69 -5.36 -0.77 -18.98
N ALA A 70 -6.01 -0.58 -17.82
CA ALA A 70 -5.32 -0.48 -16.54
C ALA A 70 -4.54 -1.75 -16.19
N ALA A 71 -5.12 -2.94 -16.41
CA ALA A 71 -4.43 -4.20 -16.17
C ALA A 71 -3.18 -4.35 -17.07
N GLN A 72 -3.29 -3.95 -18.34
CA GLN A 72 -2.16 -3.94 -19.27
C GLN A 72 -1.09 -2.93 -18.86
N SER A 73 -1.47 -1.68 -18.55
CA SER A 73 -0.53 -0.62 -18.17
C SER A 73 0.19 -0.89 -16.85
N ILE A 74 -0.45 -1.58 -15.90
CA ILE A 74 0.19 -2.01 -14.65
C ILE A 74 1.07 -3.25 -14.87
N GLY A 75 0.65 -4.16 -15.76
CA GLY A 75 1.35 -5.44 -16.02
C GLY A 75 2.52 -5.34 -17.00
N GLU A 76 2.46 -4.45 -18.00
CA GLU A 76 3.50 -4.25 -19.02
C GLU A 76 4.88 -3.93 -18.39
N PRO A 77 4.99 -3.01 -17.42
CA PRO A 77 6.24 -2.75 -16.72
C PRO A 77 6.83 -4.00 -16.06
N GLY A 78 5.99 -4.95 -15.64
CA GLY A 78 6.43 -6.19 -15.01
C GLY A 78 7.40 -7.03 -15.86
N THR A 79 7.28 -6.98 -17.18
CA THR A 79 8.22 -7.66 -18.10
C THR A 79 9.56 -6.93 -18.22
N GLN A 80 9.55 -5.61 -18.02
CA GLN A 80 10.73 -4.75 -18.11
C GLN A 80 11.46 -4.65 -16.76
N MET A 81 10.83 -5.06 -15.66
CA MET A 81 11.41 -5.18 -14.33
C MET A 81 12.39 -6.35 -14.25
N THR A 82 13.47 -6.26 -15.03
CA THR A 82 14.56 -7.23 -15.06
C THR A 82 15.80 -6.58 -14.44
N LEU A 83 15.91 -6.71 -13.11
CA LEU A 83 17.12 -6.49 -12.31
C LEU A 83 17.78 -5.10 -12.45
N ARG A 84 17.11 -4.02 -12.05
CA ARG A 84 17.82 -2.78 -11.67
C ARG A 84 18.34 -2.91 -10.23
N THR A 85 19.56 -3.47 -10.17
CA THR A 85 20.63 -3.32 -9.16
C THR A 85 20.26 -3.16 -7.68
N PHE A 86 20.56 -4.22 -6.92
CA PHE A 86 20.67 -4.34 -5.46
C PHE A 86 21.69 -3.40 -4.78
N HIS A 87 22.10 -2.32 -5.45
CA HIS A 87 23.09 -1.38 -4.94
C HIS A 87 22.54 0.03 -4.98
N PHE A 88 21.67 0.34 -4.02
CA PHE A 88 21.43 1.73 -3.65
C PHE A 88 22.62 2.19 -2.79
N ALA A 89 23.48 3.03 -3.37
CA ALA A 89 24.49 3.76 -2.61
C ALA A 89 23.77 4.87 -1.82
N GLY A 90 23.30 4.55 -0.61
CA GLY A 90 22.62 5.52 0.24
C GLY A 90 21.90 4.85 1.42
N VAL A 91 22.11 5.42 2.60
CA VAL A 91 21.71 5.00 3.97
C VAL A 91 20.24 4.58 4.09
N SER A 92 19.89 3.41 3.57
CA SER A 92 18.67 2.67 3.89
C SER A 92 19.01 1.18 3.92
N GLU A 93 19.64 0.74 5.02
CA GLU A 93 20.23 -0.60 5.18
C GLU A 93 19.22 -1.76 5.19
N PHE A 94 17.91 -1.49 5.10
CA PHE A 94 16.93 -2.57 5.00
C PHE A 94 16.83 -3.06 3.56
N SER A 95 17.16 -4.34 3.33
CA SER A 95 16.92 -5.04 2.07
C SER A 95 15.43 -5.18 1.83
N VAL A 96 14.78 -4.11 1.36
CA VAL A 96 13.38 -4.13 0.97
C VAL A 96 13.24 -5.09 -0.20
N THR A 97 12.19 -5.92 -0.23
CA THR A 97 11.81 -6.60 -1.48
C THR A 97 11.47 -5.52 -2.49
N GLN A 98 12.40 -5.22 -3.39
CA GLN A 98 12.23 -4.16 -4.39
C GLN A 98 11.69 -4.74 -5.70
N GLY A 99 10.95 -3.90 -6.42
CA GLY A 99 10.47 -4.18 -7.77
C GLY A 99 9.26 -5.11 -7.81
N LEU A 100 9.25 -6.02 -8.79
CA LEU A 100 8.07 -6.81 -9.14
C LEU A 100 7.53 -7.69 -8.00
N PRO A 101 8.36 -8.38 -7.18
CA PRO A 101 7.84 -9.20 -6.10
C PRO A 101 6.96 -8.43 -5.12
N ARG A 102 7.30 -7.16 -4.84
CA ARG A 102 6.50 -6.31 -3.95
C ARG A 102 5.18 -5.90 -4.60
N LEU A 103 5.19 -5.59 -5.90
CA LEU A 103 3.96 -5.29 -6.63
C LEU A 103 3.01 -6.49 -6.63
N ILE A 104 3.53 -7.71 -6.80
CA ILE A 104 2.77 -8.95 -6.69
C ILE A 104 2.16 -9.09 -5.28
N GLU A 105 2.93 -8.85 -4.22
CA GLU A 105 2.40 -8.92 -2.84
C GLU A 105 1.25 -7.94 -2.58
N ILE A 106 1.31 -6.74 -3.16
CA ILE A 106 0.27 -5.72 -3.05
C ILE A 106 -0.99 -6.19 -3.79
N VAL A 107 -0.85 -6.57 -5.06
CA VAL A 107 -1.94 -7.06 -5.94
C VAL A 107 -2.60 -8.32 -5.38
N ASP A 108 -1.81 -9.19 -4.75
CA ASP A 108 -2.30 -10.41 -4.12
C ASP A 108 -2.91 -10.19 -2.72
N ALA A 109 -2.88 -8.96 -2.21
CA ALA A 109 -3.30 -8.63 -0.84
C ALA A 109 -2.75 -9.66 0.16
N ARG A 110 -1.42 -9.84 0.15
CA ARG A 110 -0.78 -10.87 0.97
C ARG A 110 -0.95 -10.54 2.45
N ARG A 111 -1.45 -11.50 3.24
CA ARG A 111 -1.68 -11.32 4.69
C ARG A 111 -0.44 -10.88 5.46
N ASN A 112 0.71 -11.46 5.13
CA ASN A 112 2.00 -11.11 5.71
C ASN A 112 2.95 -10.75 4.55
N PRO A 113 3.41 -9.49 4.43
CA PRO A 113 4.41 -9.12 3.44
C PRO A 113 5.77 -9.72 3.80
N SER A 114 6.64 -9.93 2.81
CA SER A 114 7.95 -10.54 3.04
C SER A 114 8.89 -9.61 3.82
N THR A 115 8.85 -8.30 3.54
CA THR A 115 9.63 -7.27 4.24
C THR A 115 8.72 -6.17 4.79
N PRO A 116 8.08 -6.40 5.94
CA PRO A 116 7.27 -5.38 6.61
C PRO A 116 8.17 -4.23 7.10
N ILE A 117 7.80 -3.00 6.82
CA ILE A 117 8.51 -1.78 7.19
C ILE A 117 7.52 -0.76 7.72
N MET A 118 7.92 -0.03 8.75
CA MET A 118 7.15 1.08 9.31
C MET A 118 8.03 2.32 9.41
N TYR A 119 7.46 3.45 9.04
CA TYR A 119 8.04 4.79 9.18
C TYR A 119 7.36 5.48 10.35
N VAL A 120 8.07 5.55 11.47
CA VAL A 120 7.59 6.14 12.71
C VAL A 120 8.04 7.59 12.77
N TYR A 121 7.06 8.48 12.69
CA TYR A 121 7.28 9.91 12.86
C TYR A 121 7.17 10.27 14.32
N LEU A 122 8.04 11.19 14.75
CA LEU A 122 8.08 11.69 16.12
C LEU A 122 7.40 13.04 16.19
N THR A 123 6.74 13.30 17.31
CA THR A 123 6.16 14.63 17.63
C THR A 123 7.25 15.72 17.66
N GLU A 124 6.89 16.98 17.43
CA GLU A 124 7.84 18.10 17.28
C GLU A 124 8.84 18.24 18.43
N GLU A 125 8.44 17.88 19.66
CA GLU A 125 9.29 17.93 20.85
C GLU A 125 10.42 16.88 20.89
N TYR A 126 10.20 15.75 20.22
CA TYR A 126 11.11 14.59 20.18
C TYR A 126 11.88 14.56 18.87
N SER A 127 11.28 15.08 17.80
CA SER A 127 11.81 15.14 16.44
C SER A 127 13.09 15.98 16.30
N LYS A 128 13.31 16.98 17.15
CA LYS A 128 14.50 17.86 17.08
C LYS A 128 15.71 17.33 17.86
N ASN A 129 15.53 16.38 18.77
CA ASN A 129 16.58 15.93 19.68
C ASN A 129 16.90 14.44 19.46
N ARG A 130 18.13 14.16 19.01
CA ARG A 130 18.62 12.79 18.73
C ARG A 130 18.56 11.89 19.97
N LYS A 131 18.80 12.42 21.17
CA LYS A 131 18.76 11.62 22.42
C LYS A 131 17.36 11.10 22.71
N LYS A 132 16.35 11.97 22.60
CA LYS A 132 14.94 11.62 22.79
C LYS A 132 14.43 10.65 21.73
N ALA A 133 14.88 10.79 20.48
CA ALA A 133 14.58 9.83 19.42
C ALA A 133 15.17 8.44 19.72
N ARG A 134 16.39 8.37 20.28
CA ARG A 134 17.03 7.11 20.71
C ARG A 134 16.24 6.41 21.81
N GLU A 135 15.71 7.15 22.79
CA GLU A 135 14.86 6.57 23.84
C GLU A 135 13.57 5.95 23.29
N ILE A 136 12.93 6.58 22.30
CA ILE A 136 11.73 6.03 21.65
C ILE A 136 12.10 4.82 20.80
N HIS A 137 13.21 4.87 20.09
CA HIS A 137 13.72 3.76 19.30
C HIS A 137 13.98 2.51 20.17
N GLN A 138 14.64 2.67 21.33
CA GLN A 138 14.86 1.58 22.29
C GLN A 138 13.56 0.96 22.82
N LYS A 139 12.49 1.76 22.96
CA LYS A 139 11.16 1.26 23.37
C LYS A 139 10.43 0.51 22.27
N ILE A 140 10.71 0.83 21.01
CA ILE A 140 10.06 0.20 19.85
C ILE A 140 10.77 -1.10 19.47
N GLU A 141 12.10 -1.10 19.48
CA GLU A 141 12.91 -2.24 19.04
C GLU A 141 12.65 -3.48 19.90
N GLN A 142 12.32 -4.59 19.25
CA GLN A 142 12.11 -5.87 19.91
C GLN A 142 13.45 -6.43 20.37
N ILE A 143 13.63 -6.51 21.68
CA ILE A 143 14.81 -7.13 22.25
C ILE A 143 14.44 -8.50 22.80
N ARG A 144 15.07 -9.52 22.22
CA ARG A 144 15.00 -10.93 22.63
C ARG A 144 16.32 -11.34 23.24
N VAL A 145 16.30 -12.43 24.00
CA VAL A 145 17.52 -13.02 24.60
C VAL A 145 18.52 -13.40 23.50
N ASP A 146 18.05 -13.89 22.35
CA ASP A 146 18.89 -14.21 21.17
C ASP A 146 19.70 -13.02 20.63
N SER A 147 19.28 -11.78 20.91
CA SER A 147 19.85 -10.56 20.34
C SER A 147 20.78 -9.84 21.32
N ILE A 148 20.89 -10.33 22.55
CA ILE A 148 21.80 -9.82 23.59
C ILE A 148 22.83 -10.90 23.99
N ALA A 149 22.47 -12.18 23.88
CA ALA A 149 23.34 -13.27 24.25
C ALA A 149 24.44 -13.49 23.19
N TYR A 150 25.70 -13.52 23.62
CA TYR A 150 26.84 -13.93 22.79
C TYR A 150 26.90 -15.45 22.66
N ASP A 151 26.71 -16.16 23.77
CA ASP A 151 26.61 -17.62 23.77
C ASP A 151 25.59 -18.11 24.82
N VAL A 152 25.03 -19.29 24.56
CA VAL A 152 24.13 -19.97 25.50
C VAL A 152 24.57 -21.41 25.63
N GLU A 153 25.24 -21.70 26.74
CA GLU A 153 25.73 -23.03 27.09
C GLU A 153 24.72 -23.77 27.96
N ILE A 154 24.74 -25.09 27.85
CA ILE A 154 24.03 -25.97 28.77
C ILE A 154 25.09 -26.65 29.60
N ASP A 155 25.11 -26.37 30.89
CA ASP A 155 25.90 -27.16 31.82
C ASP A 155 25.17 -28.48 32.08
N LEU A 156 25.83 -29.58 31.74
CA LEU A 156 25.30 -30.92 31.94
C LEU A 156 25.48 -31.42 33.37
N ALA A 157 26.38 -30.81 34.15
CA ALA A 157 26.65 -31.20 35.54
C ALA A 157 25.58 -30.64 36.49
N ASP A 158 25.32 -29.33 36.38
CA ASP A 158 24.35 -28.63 37.22
C ASP A 158 22.95 -28.55 36.58
N TYR A 159 22.77 -29.12 35.38
CA TYR A 159 21.56 -29.00 34.57
C TYR A 159 21.11 -27.54 34.41
N SER A 160 22.09 -26.64 34.27
CA SER A 160 21.88 -25.20 34.18
C SER A 160 22.00 -24.70 32.73
N ILE A 161 21.37 -23.58 32.44
CA ILE A 161 21.52 -22.86 31.18
C ILE A 161 22.25 -21.57 31.50
N VAL A 162 23.47 -21.43 30.99
CA VAL A 162 24.29 -20.23 31.16
C VAL A 162 24.14 -19.38 29.91
N VAL A 163 23.64 -18.16 30.09
CA VAL A 163 23.49 -17.17 29.02
C VAL A 163 24.55 -16.10 29.23
N TYR A 164 25.54 -16.04 28.35
CA TYR A 164 26.56 -15.01 28.35
C TYR A 164 26.01 -13.79 27.61
N LEU A 165 25.92 -12.65 28.30
CA LEU A 165 25.44 -11.39 27.72
C LEU A 165 26.63 -10.51 27.32
N ASP A 166 26.45 -9.79 26.22
CA ASP A 166 27.43 -8.80 25.76
C ASP A 166 27.15 -7.42 26.40
N GLU A 167 28.17 -6.85 27.04
CA GLU A 167 28.09 -5.56 27.74
C GLU A 167 27.90 -4.39 26.76
N GLU A 168 28.54 -4.41 25.60
CA GLU A 168 28.40 -3.35 24.59
C GLU A 168 26.97 -3.29 24.04
N LEU A 169 26.37 -4.45 23.79
CA LEU A 169 24.98 -4.56 23.31
C LEU A 169 23.95 -4.17 24.38
N LEU A 170 24.27 -4.35 25.66
CA LEU A 170 23.43 -3.94 26.79
C LEU A 170 23.43 -2.42 26.96
N GLU A 171 24.61 -1.78 26.89
CA GLU A 171 24.74 -0.32 26.95
C GLU A 171 24.04 0.37 25.77
N ASP A 172 24.20 -0.17 24.55
CA ASP A 172 23.60 0.44 23.37
C ASP A 172 22.07 0.39 23.40
N LYS A 173 21.52 -0.70 23.97
CA LYS A 173 20.08 -0.93 24.13
C LYS A 173 19.51 -0.32 25.41
N GLY A 174 20.35 0.15 26.34
CA GLY A 174 19.94 0.80 27.59
C GLY A 174 19.14 -0.14 28.50
N LEU A 175 19.56 -1.41 28.61
CA LEU A 175 18.89 -2.41 29.44
C LEU A 175 19.71 -2.75 30.69
N ASP A 176 19.06 -2.70 31.85
CA ASP A 176 19.64 -3.18 33.10
C ASP A 176 19.45 -4.70 33.24
N ILE A 177 20.48 -5.38 33.76
CA ILE A 177 20.48 -6.82 34.08
C ILE A 177 19.28 -7.16 35.00
N ASP A 178 18.87 -6.23 35.86
CA ASP A 178 17.73 -6.36 36.77
C ASP A 178 16.36 -6.43 36.06
N GLU A 179 16.20 -5.85 34.88
CA GLU A 179 14.96 -5.97 34.11
C GLU A 179 14.87 -7.33 33.39
N ILE A 180 16.02 -7.84 32.95
CA ILE A 180 16.16 -9.13 32.29
C ILE A 180 15.81 -10.26 33.28
N THR A 181 16.34 -10.18 34.50
CA THR A 181 16.08 -11.17 35.56
C THR A 181 14.61 -11.21 35.97
N LYS A 182 13.93 -10.05 36.07
CA LYS A 182 12.48 -9.97 36.36
C LYS A 182 11.63 -10.71 35.33
N LYS A 183 12.01 -10.71 34.06
CA LYS A 183 11.25 -11.38 32.98
C LYS A 183 11.60 -12.85 32.85
N LEU A 184 12.85 -13.23 33.12
CA LEU A 184 13.29 -14.63 33.15
C LEU A 184 12.74 -15.41 34.36
N LYS A 185 12.40 -14.73 35.47
CA LYS A 185 11.69 -15.33 36.62
C LYS A 185 10.38 -16.05 36.25
N LYS A 186 9.75 -15.73 35.11
CA LYS A 186 8.54 -16.44 34.62
C LYS A 186 8.83 -17.87 34.14
N TYR A 187 10.06 -18.19 33.75
CA TYR A 187 10.47 -19.51 33.25
C TYR A 187 11.12 -20.38 34.34
N GLY A 188 11.59 -19.76 35.42
CA GLY A 188 12.08 -20.39 36.63
C GLY A 188 11.00 -20.68 37.67
N LYS A 189 9.79 -21.13 37.29
CA LYS A 189 8.72 -21.44 38.28
C LYS A 189 9.05 -22.57 39.28
N LYS A 190 10.22 -23.20 39.18
CA LYS A 190 10.78 -24.16 40.16
C LYS A 190 12.30 -24.02 40.39
N GLY A 191 12.99 -23.06 39.77
CA GLY A 191 14.45 -23.04 39.67
C GLY A 191 15.08 -21.71 40.10
N THR A 192 16.30 -21.74 40.65
CA THR A 192 17.07 -20.54 40.96
C THR A 192 17.57 -19.88 39.67
N ILE A 193 17.62 -18.55 39.67
CA ILE A 193 18.27 -17.76 38.64
C ILE A 193 19.38 -17.02 39.37
N ASP A 194 20.61 -17.44 39.14
CA ASP A 194 21.79 -16.81 39.69
C ASP A 194 22.41 -15.93 38.61
N VAL A 195 22.67 -14.68 38.97
CA VAL A 195 23.27 -13.69 38.07
C VAL A 195 24.69 -13.53 38.54
N ASP A 196 25.63 -13.90 37.68
CA ASP A 196 27.02 -13.60 37.91
C ASP A 196 27.34 -12.24 37.27
N TYR A 197 27.50 -11.23 38.12
CA TYR A 197 27.82 -9.86 37.73
C TYR A 197 29.28 -9.72 37.23
N GLU A 198 30.17 -10.66 37.54
CA GLU A 198 31.59 -10.58 37.11
C GLU A 198 31.79 -11.09 35.69
N ASN A 199 30.95 -12.02 35.22
CA ASN A 199 31.03 -12.62 33.89
C ASN A 199 29.88 -12.21 32.95
N ASN A 200 29.00 -11.29 33.38
CA ASN A 200 27.76 -10.92 32.66
C ASN A 200 26.93 -12.15 32.25
N CYS A 201 26.84 -13.13 33.15
CA CYS A 201 26.18 -14.41 32.89
C CYS A 201 24.88 -14.53 33.68
N ILE A 202 23.81 -14.97 33.01
CA ILE A 202 22.59 -15.41 33.68
C ILE A 202 22.56 -16.93 33.69
N ILE A 203 22.68 -17.52 34.88
CA ILE A 203 22.57 -18.95 35.12
C ILE A 203 21.11 -19.24 35.48
N ILE A 204 20.43 -20.04 34.67
CA ILE A 204 19.07 -20.49 34.91
C ILE A 204 19.13 -21.98 35.26
N ASN A 205 18.67 -22.37 36.44
CA ASN A 205 18.62 -23.77 36.89
C ASN A 205 17.20 -24.33 36.80
N PRO A 206 16.75 -24.87 35.66
CA PRO A 206 15.38 -25.31 35.50
C PRO A 206 15.13 -26.73 36.04
N ASP A 207 15.24 -27.05 37.34
CA ASP A 207 14.88 -28.33 38.03
C ASP A 207 14.34 -29.46 37.10
N LEU A 208 15.19 -30.01 36.24
CA LEU A 208 14.82 -31.02 35.23
C LEU A 208 16.04 -31.85 34.86
N GLU A 209 15.97 -33.15 35.12
CA GLU A 209 17.04 -34.13 34.85
C GLU A 209 17.05 -34.63 33.38
N ASP A 210 16.24 -34.03 32.49
CA ASP A 210 16.00 -34.52 31.12
C ASP A 210 16.55 -33.56 30.05
N ILE A 211 17.60 -34.01 29.35
CA ILE A 211 18.37 -33.24 28.34
C ILE A 211 17.46 -32.71 27.22
N GLN A 212 16.45 -33.47 26.78
CA GLN A 212 15.56 -33.03 25.71
C GLN A 212 14.62 -31.90 26.16
N LYS A 213 14.23 -31.90 27.43
CA LYS A 213 13.38 -30.83 28.00
C LYS A 213 14.19 -29.56 28.25
N LEU A 214 15.46 -29.69 28.60
CA LEU A 214 16.41 -28.57 28.70
C LEU A 214 16.64 -27.89 27.36
N GLN A 215 16.86 -28.65 26.28
CA GLN A 215 16.98 -28.08 24.93
C GLN A 215 15.71 -27.33 24.51
N LYS A 216 14.52 -27.90 24.75
CA LYS A 216 13.24 -27.22 24.49
C LYS A 216 13.04 -25.96 25.35
N LYS A 217 13.56 -25.94 26.59
CA LYS A 217 13.54 -24.75 27.46
C LYS A 217 14.54 -23.70 26.99
N ARG A 218 15.75 -24.09 26.57
CA ARG A 218 16.75 -23.20 25.95
C ARG A 218 16.15 -22.48 24.74
N GLU A 219 15.52 -23.20 23.81
CA GLU A 219 14.86 -22.58 22.66
C GLU A 219 13.76 -21.60 23.06
N LYS A 220 13.01 -21.89 24.13
CA LYS A 220 11.99 -20.98 24.65
C LYS A 220 12.61 -19.74 25.30
N ILE A 221 13.70 -19.90 26.04
CA ILE A 221 14.44 -18.80 26.69
C ILE A 221 15.01 -17.87 25.60
N LEU A 222 15.66 -18.42 24.57
CA LEU A 222 16.17 -17.66 23.43
C LEU A 222 15.07 -16.83 22.73
N LYS A 223 13.88 -17.41 22.56
CA LYS A 223 12.71 -16.73 21.95
C LYS A 223 11.96 -15.80 22.91
N THR A 224 12.38 -15.71 24.18
CA THR A 224 11.69 -14.89 25.18
C THR A 224 11.96 -13.42 24.92
N LEU A 225 10.90 -12.63 25.07
CA LEU A 225 10.89 -11.19 24.91
C LEU A 225 11.32 -10.50 26.19
N ILE A 226 12.43 -9.78 26.12
CA ILE A 226 12.96 -8.97 27.22
C ILE A 226 12.31 -7.60 27.18
N SER A 227 12.31 -6.86 26.08
CA SER A 227 11.71 -5.53 26.01
C SER A 227 11.30 -5.19 24.58
N GLY A 228 10.54 -4.12 24.43
CA GLY A 228 10.05 -3.66 23.13
C GLY A 228 8.76 -4.31 22.66
N ILE A 229 8.38 -3.93 21.45
CA ILE A 229 7.11 -4.29 20.82
C ILE A 229 7.27 -5.60 20.04
N LYS A 230 6.28 -6.48 20.10
CA LYS A 230 6.34 -7.76 19.38
C LYS A 230 6.28 -7.51 17.88
N GLY A 231 7.19 -8.10 17.12
CA GLY A 231 7.16 -8.10 15.66
C GLY A 231 8.04 -7.03 15.01
N VAL A 232 8.63 -6.12 15.78
CA VAL A 232 9.52 -5.06 15.28
C VAL A 232 10.98 -5.43 15.53
N LYS A 233 11.64 -6.09 14.57
CA LYS A 233 12.96 -6.72 14.79
C LYS A 233 14.09 -5.72 15.01
N ARG A 234 14.21 -4.73 14.14
CA ARG A 234 15.32 -3.76 14.11
C ARG A 234 14.78 -2.40 13.74
N GLY A 235 15.42 -1.34 14.22
CA GLY A 235 15.09 0.03 13.81
C GLY A 235 16.33 0.84 13.50
N ILE A 236 16.22 1.79 12.59
CA ILE A 236 17.27 2.73 12.22
C ILE A 236 16.70 4.12 12.40
N ILE A 237 17.48 4.99 13.04
CA ILE A 237 17.15 6.41 13.18
C ILE A 237 17.87 7.15 12.07
N TYR A 238 17.12 7.82 11.20
CA TYR A 238 17.69 8.71 10.20
C TYR A 238 17.02 10.08 10.23
N LYS A 239 17.72 11.06 9.67
CA LYS A 239 17.23 12.43 9.56
C LYS A 239 16.65 12.61 8.16
N ASP A 240 15.41 13.07 8.10
CA ASP A 240 14.76 13.37 6.83
C ASP A 240 15.45 14.55 6.14
N SER A 241 15.79 14.40 4.86
CA SER A 241 16.43 15.44 4.06
C SER A 241 15.50 16.63 3.81
N ASN A 242 14.18 16.41 3.77
CA ASN A 242 13.20 17.46 3.44
C ASN A 242 12.72 18.24 4.66
N SER A 243 12.47 17.57 5.78
CA SER A 243 11.94 18.21 6.99
C SER A 243 13.01 18.51 8.05
N GLY A 244 14.22 17.94 7.92
CA GLY A 244 15.27 18.08 8.92
C GLY A 244 14.95 17.41 10.26
N ASN A 245 13.89 16.61 10.31
CA ASN A 245 13.36 15.95 11.49
C ASN A 245 13.94 14.53 11.64
N TRP A 246 14.14 14.08 12.88
CA TRP A 246 14.55 12.70 13.15
C TRP A 246 13.34 11.77 13.05
N MET A 247 13.46 10.72 12.23
CA MET A 247 12.45 9.66 12.10
C MET A 247 13.07 8.29 12.33
N ILE A 248 12.23 7.31 12.66
CA ILE A 248 12.64 5.94 12.94
C ILE A 248 12.02 5.05 11.87
N GLN A 249 12.83 4.30 11.15
CA GLN A 249 12.36 3.25 10.25
C GLN A 249 12.62 1.90 10.90
N THR A 250 11.62 1.05 10.91
CA THR A 250 11.72 -0.27 11.54
C THR A 250 11.53 -1.40 10.54
N GLU A 251 12.30 -2.46 10.70
CA GLU A 251 12.05 -3.77 10.10
C GLU A 251 11.05 -4.52 10.98
N GLY A 252 9.90 -4.88 10.41
CA GLY A 252 8.76 -5.38 11.16
C GLY A 252 7.73 -4.30 11.45
N THR A 253 6.48 -4.74 11.55
CA THR A 253 5.34 -3.86 11.79
C THR A 253 4.51 -4.37 12.96
N ASN A 254 4.17 -3.46 13.86
CA ASN A 254 3.13 -3.63 14.87
C ASN A 254 2.61 -2.25 15.28
N LEU A 255 1.90 -1.65 14.36
CA LEU A 255 1.39 -0.29 14.41
C LEU A 255 0.48 -0.07 15.62
N ALA A 256 -0.32 -1.07 16.00
CA ALA A 256 -1.25 -0.96 17.13
C ALA A 256 -0.57 -0.73 18.49
N GLU A 257 0.61 -1.31 18.71
CA GLU A 257 1.40 -1.07 19.92
C GLU A 257 2.24 0.20 19.80
N VAL A 258 2.78 0.48 18.62
CA VAL A 258 3.65 1.64 18.37
C VAL A 258 2.90 2.96 18.57
N LEU A 259 1.66 3.05 18.10
CA LEU A 259 0.82 4.24 18.26
C LEU A 259 0.49 4.59 19.73
N LYS A 260 0.65 3.63 20.66
CA LYS A 260 0.40 3.87 22.10
C LYS A 260 1.60 4.49 22.82
N ILE A 261 2.77 4.52 22.18
CA ILE A 261 3.99 5.06 22.80
C ILE A 261 3.92 6.59 22.79
N LYS A 262 4.16 7.19 23.97
CA LYS A 262 4.28 8.64 24.11
C LYS A 262 5.49 9.15 23.31
N GLY A 263 5.24 10.08 22.40
CA GLY A 263 6.26 10.72 21.55
C GLY A 263 6.20 10.32 20.08
N VAL A 264 5.50 9.22 19.75
CA VAL A 264 5.17 8.84 18.37
C VAL A 264 3.99 9.69 17.89
N ASP A 265 4.08 10.20 16.67
CA ASP A 265 2.99 10.93 16.02
C ASP A 265 2.04 9.94 15.32
N PRO A 266 0.78 9.81 15.79
CA PRO A 266 -0.18 8.89 15.20
C PRO A 266 -0.73 9.35 13.85
N MET A 267 -0.61 10.63 13.50
CA MET A 267 -1.15 11.18 12.25
C MET A 267 -0.20 10.98 11.06
N LEU A 268 1.10 10.90 11.33
CA LEU A 268 2.13 10.80 10.30
C LEU A 268 2.73 9.39 10.16
N THR A 269 2.63 8.55 11.19
CA THR A 269 3.22 7.20 11.18
C THR A 269 2.56 6.30 10.15
N ILE A 270 3.37 5.68 9.28
CA ILE A 270 2.91 4.86 8.15
C ILE A 270 3.54 3.47 8.21
N SER A 271 2.77 2.45 7.85
CA SER A 271 3.24 1.07 7.68
C SER A 271 3.01 0.61 6.24
N ASN A 272 3.85 -0.26 5.73
CA ASN A 272 3.67 -0.87 4.42
C ASN A 272 2.77 -2.13 4.48
N HIS A 273 2.25 -2.48 5.66
CA HIS A 273 1.41 -3.65 5.89
C HIS A 273 -0.09 -3.33 5.68
N ILE A 274 -0.60 -3.68 4.51
CA ILE A 274 -1.96 -3.33 4.04
C ILE A 274 -3.07 -3.77 5.03
N HIS A 275 -3.09 -5.04 5.43
CA HIS A 275 -4.11 -5.57 6.36
C HIS A 275 -4.00 -5.07 7.80
N GLU A 276 -2.86 -4.49 8.17
CA GLU A 276 -2.70 -3.88 9.49
C GLU A 276 -3.37 -2.52 9.51
N ILE A 277 -3.17 -1.74 8.43
CA ILE A 277 -3.86 -0.47 8.19
C ILE A 277 -5.36 -0.68 8.07
N GLU A 278 -5.81 -1.71 7.35
CA GLU A 278 -7.24 -2.07 7.24
C GLU A 278 -7.91 -2.19 8.60
N LYS A 279 -7.24 -2.83 9.57
CA LYS A 279 -7.79 -3.07 10.91
C LYS A 279 -7.76 -1.85 11.82
N ILE A 280 -6.78 -0.97 11.66
CA ILE A 280 -6.56 0.17 12.56
C ILE A 280 -7.25 1.43 12.03
N PHE A 281 -7.02 1.77 10.76
CA PHE A 281 -7.48 3.00 10.14
C PHE A 281 -8.68 2.79 9.20
N GLY A 282 -8.93 1.56 8.76
CA GLY A 282 -10.07 1.23 7.90
C GLY A 282 -9.73 1.09 6.41
N ILE A 283 -10.76 0.90 5.60
CA ILE A 283 -10.63 0.51 4.18
C ILE A 283 -10.10 1.66 3.32
N GLU A 284 -10.55 2.90 3.53
CA GLU A 284 -10.07 4.05 2.73
C GLU A 284 -8.59 4.34 2.96
N ALA A 285 -8.12 4.20 4.20
CA ALA A 285 -6.69 4.30 4.51
C ALA A 285 -5.90 3.17 3.83
N ALA A 286 -6.48 1.97 3.77
CA ALA A 286 -5.86 0.85 3.08
C ALA A 286 -5.90 0.99 1.54
N ARG A 287 -6.92 1.64 0.99
CA ARG A 287 -7.01 1.99 -0.44
C ARG A 287 -5.89 2.96 -0.82
N GLU A 288 -5.68 3.99 -0.01
CA GLU A 288 -4.62 4.97 -0.22
C GLU A 288 -3.21 4.35 -0.08
N ILE A 289 -2.99 3.47 0.91
CA ILE A 289 -1.68 2.81 1.05
C ILE A 289 -1.38 1.88 -0.14
N ILE A 290 -2.39 1.17 -0.68
CA ILE A 290 -2.22 0.34 -1.88
C ILE A 290 -1.73 1.20 -3.06
N ILE A 291 -2.36 2.36 -3.26
CA ILE A 291 -2.00 3.30 -4.34
C ILE A 291 -0.58 3.83 -4.13
N ARG A 292 -0.29 4.33 -2.92
CA ARG A 292 1.01 4.93 -2.58
C ARG A 292 2.15 3.92 -2.70
N GLU A 293 1.95 2.69 -2.21
CA GLU A 293 2.94 1.62 -2.30
C GLU A 293 3.15 1.16 -3.75
N ALA A 294 2.09 0.93 -4.51
CA ALA A 294 2.22 0.56 -5.92
C ALA A 294 2.95 1.65 -6.73
N LYS A 295 2.61 2.93 -6.49
CA LYS A 295 3.29 4.08 -7.11
C LYS A 295 4.76 4.18 -6.69
N GLY A 296 5.07 3.92 -5.42
CA GLY A 296 6.43 3.88 -4.89
C GLY A 296 7.28 2.82 -5.59
N VAL A 297 6.77 1.58 -5.66
CA VAL A 297 7.45 0.46 -6.33
C VAL A 297 7.75 0.74 -7.81
N LEU A 298 6.81 1.36 -8.52
CA LEU A 298 6.99 1.71 -9.94
C LEU A 298 8.01 2.85 -10.11
N ARG A 299 7.92 3.90 -9.27
CA ARG A 299 8.85 5.04 -9.28
C ARG A 299 10.29 4.62 -8.96
N ASP A 300 10.48 3.74 -7.99
CA ASP A 300 11.82 3.25 -7.60
C ASP A 300 12.51 2.47 -8.73
N GLN A 301 11.73 1.93 -9.68
CA GLN A 301 12.26 1.26 -10.87
C GLN A 301 12.44 2.22 -12.06
N GLY A 302 12.06 3.49 -11.90
CA GLY A 302 12.06 4.50 -12.96
C GLY A 302 11.00 4.25 -14.02
N LEU A 303 9.92 3.55 -13.67
CA LEU A 303 8.77 3.30 -14.52
C LEU A 303 7.65 4.26 -14.12
N ASP A 304 7.02 4.89 -15.10
CA ASP A 304 5.91 5.82 -14.87
C ASP A 304 4.61 5.19 -15.39
N VAL A 305 3.63 5.08 -14.50
CA VAL A 305 2.28 4.61 -14.81
C VAL A 305 1.32 5.64 -14.27
N ASP A 306 0.35 6.05 -15.09
CA ASP A 306 -0.65 7.02 -14.69
C ASP A 306 -1.42 6.52 -13.45
N GLN A 307 -1.56 7.41 -12.46
CA GLN A 307 -2.20 7.11 -11.17
C GLN A 307 -3.65 6.63 -11.32
N ARG A 308 -4.35 6.98 -12.41
CA ARG A 308 -5.72 6.53 -12.69
C ARG A 308 -5.82 5.02 -12.81
N HIS A 309 -4.79 4.36 -13.35
CA HIS A 309 -4.78 2.89 -13.43
C HIS A 309 -4.64 2.27 -12.02
N LEU A 310 -3.78 2.85 -11.18
CA LEU A 310 -3.61 2.42 -9.79
C LEU A 310 -4.86 2.68 -8.94
N LEU A 311 -5.56 3.79 -9.19
CA LEU A 311 -6.85 4.10 -8.56
C LEU A 311 -7.89 3.04 -8.91
N ALA A 312 -8.07 2.72 -10.20
CA ALA A 312 -9.01 1.69 -10.63
C ALA A 312 -8.70 0.31 -10.01
N MET A 313 -7.41 -0.03 -9.89
CA MET A 313 -6.97 -1.25 -9.22
C MET A 313 -7.33 -1.24 -7.72
N ALA A 314 -6.99 -0.18 -7.00
CA ALA A 314 -7.22 -0.07 -5.56
C ALA A 314 -8.72 -0.03 -5.22
N ASP A 315 -9.51 0.68 -6.02
CA ASP A 315 -10.97 0.76 -5.86
C ASP A 315 -11.61 -0.62 -6.08
N LEU A 316 -11.17 -1.36 -7.10
CA LEU A 316 -11.63 -2.74 -7.35
C LEU A 316 -11.30 -3.68 -6.18
N MET A 317 -10.10 -3.55 -5.60
CA MET A 317 -9.67 -4.35 -4.45
C MET A 317 -10.45 -4.02 -3.17
N CYS A 318 -10.91 -2.78 -3.00
CA CYS A 318 -11.55 -2.31 -1.77
C CYS A 318 -13.09 -2.26 -1.83
N PHE A 319 -13.70 -2.50 -3.01
CA PHE A 319 -15.13 -2.25 -3.25
C PHE A 319 -16.08 -2.98 -2.27
N THR A 320 -15.71 -4.17 -1.79
CA THR A 320 -16.56 -4.98 -0.90
C THR A 320 -16.57 -4.52 0.56
N GLY A 321 -15.80 -3.48 0.90
CA GLY A 321 -15.56 -3.08 2.29
C GLY A 321 -14.58 -4.01 3.01
N ARG A 322 -13.85 -4.85 2.27
CA ARG A 322 -12.67 -5.61 2.71
C ARG A 322 -11.71 -5.68 1.54
N ILE A 323 -10.44 -5.87 1.83
CA ILE A 323 -9.41 -5.95 0.79
C ILE A 323 -9.41 -7.35 0.19
N LEU A 324 -9.74 -7.42 -1.10
CA LEU A 324 -9.74 -8.67 -1.85
C LEU A 324 -8.48 -8.79 -2.71
N GLN A 325 -7.91 -9.99 -2.72
CA GLN A 325 -6.90 -10.40 -3.69
C GLN A 325 -7.48 -10.34 -5.12
N ILE A 326 -6.68 -9.94 -6.11
CA ILE A 326 -7.12 -9.89 -7.51
C ILE A 326 -7.31 -11.31 -8.13
N GLY A 327 -6.51 -12.27 -7.68
CA GLY A 327 -6.54 -13.67 -8.11
C GLY A 327 -7.78 -14.47 -7.67
N ARG A 328 -7.66 -15.80 -7.80
CA ARG A 328 -8.79 -16.76 -7.70
C ARG A 328 -9.55 -16.79 -6.38
N HIS A 329 -8.92 -16.41 -5.26
CA HIS A 329 -9.55 -16.45 -3.95
C HIS A 329 -10.23 -15.13 -3.56
N GLY A 330 -10.13 -14.10 -4.41
CA GLY A 330 -10.80 -12.83 -4.22
C GLY A 330 -11.61 -12.47 -5.46
N ILE A 331 -11.27 -11.36 -6.12
CA ILE A 331 -12.09 -10.73 -7.17
C ILE A 331 -12.46 -11.71 -8.29
N SER A 332 -11.50 -12.49 -8.79
CA SER A 332 -11.76 -13.42 -9.90
C SER A 332 -12.63 -14.61 -9.52
N GLY A 333 -12.59 -15.05 -8.25
CA GLY A 333 -13.42 -16.15 -7.74
C GLY A 333 -14.83 -15.74 -7.32
N VAL A 334 -15.03 -14.45 -7.03
CA VAL A 334 -16.32 -13.86 -6.60
C VAL A 334 -17.11 -13.30 -7.79
N LYS A 335 -16.58 -13.36 -9.03
CA LYS A 335 -17.34 -12.97 -10.22
C LYS A 335 -18.66 -13.74 -10.30
N GLU A 336 -19.73 -13.02 -10.64
CA GLU A 336 -21.09 -13.59 -10.74
C GLU A 336 -21.18 -14.69 -11.82
N SER A 337 -20.45 -14.54 -12.92
CA SER A 337 -20.55 -15.45 -14.05
C SER A 337 -19.82 -16.78 -13.79
N ILE A 338 -20.49 -17.87 -14.15
CA ILE A 338 -19.98 -19.23 -13.99
C ILE A 338 -18.93 -19.48 -15.07
N LEU A 339 -19.22 -19.06 -16.31
CA LEU A 339 -18.33 -19.27 -17.45
C LEU A 339 -17.01 -18.49 -17.28
N ALA A 340 -17.05 -17.26 -16.75
CA ALA A 340 -15.82 -16.52 -16.47
C ALA A 340 -14.98 -17.18 -15.36
N ARG A 341 -15.62 -17.67 -14.28
CA ARG A 341 -14.89 -18.39 -13.23
C ARG A 341 -14.29 -19.68 -13.75
N ALA A 342 -15.06 -20.45 -14.53
CA ALA A 342 -14.64 -21.73 -15.09
C ALA A 342 -13.52 -21.57 -16.14
N ALA A 343 -13.53 -20.50 -16.93
CA ALA A 343 -12.50 -20.19 -17.92
C ALA A 343 -11.21 -19.63 -17.29
N PHE A 344 -11.29 -19.02 -16.10
CA PHE A 344 -10.12 -18.48 -15.40
C PHE A 344 -9.31 -19.59 -14.70
N GLU A 345 -9.88 -20.28 -13.71
CA GLU A 345 -9.22 -21.39 -13.00
C GLU A 345 -10.22 -22.36 -12.34
N VAL A 346 -9.79 -23.62 -12.13
CA VAL A 346 -10.54 -24.68 -11.42
C VAL A 346 -11.90 -25.03 -12.07
N THR A 347 -11.90 -25.18 -13.40
CA THR A 347 -13.08 -25.37 -14.26
C THR A 347 -14.10 -26.39 -13.75
N ILE A 348 -13.66 -27.63 -13.50
CA ILE A 348 -14.56 -28.74 -13.13
C ILE A 348 -15.32 -28.43 -11.84
N LYS A 349 -14.61 -27.91 -10.82
CA LYS A 349 -15.21 -27.61 -9.52
C LYS A 349 -16.25 -26.50 -9.62
N GLN A 350 -15.98 -25.47 -10.42
CA GLN A 350 -16.93 -24.36 -10.60
C GLN A 350 -18.22 -24.83 -11.28
N LEU A 351 -18.10 -25.65 -12.33
CA LEU A 351 -19.27 -26.19 -13.04
C LEU A 351 -20.11 -27.12 -12.15
N ILE A 352 -19.47 -27.99 -11.37
CA ILE A 352 -20.18 -28.87 -10.42
C ILE A 352 -20.91 -28.03 -9.36
N ASN A 353 -20.22 -27.07 -8.74
CA ASN A 353 -20.82 -26.22 -7.71
C ASN A 353 -21.99 -25.41 -8.27
N ALA A 354 -21.84 -24.82 -9.46
CA ALA A 354 -22.91 -24.08 -10.12
C ALA A 354 -24.12 -24.99 -10.43
N SER A 355 -23.86 -26.24 -10.86
CA SER A 355 -24.92 -27.22 -11.13
C SER A 355 -25.68 -27.62 -9.86
N VAL A 356 -24.97 -27.79 -8.74
CA VAL A 356 -25.57 -28.14 -7.43
C VAL A 356 -26.37 -26.95 -6.87
N SER A 357 -25.85 -25.74 -7.00
CA SER A 357 -26.48 -24.51 -6.51
C SER A 357 -27.61 -23.99 -7.41
N GLY A 358 -27.73 -24.51 -8.64
CA GLY A 358 -28.69 -24.01 -9.63
C GLY A 358 -28.37 -22.58 -10.09
N GLU A 359 -27.09 -22.23 -10.19
CA GLU A 359 -26.69 -20.89 -10.63
C GLU A 359 -26.99 -20.67 -12.11
N GLU A 360 -27.49 -19.48 -12.46
CA GLU A 360 -27.82 -19.10 -13.82
C GLU A 360 -26.76 -18.18 -14.43
N GLU A 361 -26.43 -18.41 -15.71
CA GLU A 361 -25.48 -17.59 -16.46
C GLU A 361 -26.20 -16.44 -17.17
N LYS A 362 -25.77 -15.20 -16.91
CA LYS A 362 -26.43 -13.97 -17.41
C LYS A 362 -25.72 -13.32 -18.59
N LEU A 363 -24.51 -13.77 -18.96
CA LEU A 363 -23.77 -13.32 -20.15
C LEU A 363 -23.54 -11.79 -20.21
N LYS A 364 -23.22 -11.16 -19.07
CA LYS A 364 -23.00 -9.70 -19.01
C LYS A 364 -21.54 -9.31 -19.19
N GLY A 365 -20.63 -10.21 -18.83
CA GLY A 365 -19.19 -10.01 -18.83
C GLY A 365 -18.55 -10.28 -20.19
N ILE A 366 -17.27 -9.94 -20.27
CA ILE A 366 -16.46 -10.12 -21.48
C ILE A 366 -16.21 -11.62 -21.76
N PRO A 367 -15.74 -12.43 -20.79
CA PRO A 367 -15.31 -13.80 -21.09
C PRO A 367 -16.47 -14.68 -21.59
N GLU A 368 -17.66 -14.56 -21.00
CA GLU A 368 -18.79 -15.42 -21.37
C GLU A 368 -19.28 -15.16 -22.80
N ASN A 369 -19.40 -13.88 -23.17
CA ASN A 369 -19.83 -13.49 -24.51
C ASN A 369 -18.83 -13.94 -25.57
N VAL A 370 -17.53 -13.83 -25.29
CA VAL A 370 -16.48 -14.32 -26.20
C VAL A 370 -16.54 -15.85 -26.35
N ILE A 371 -16.76 -16.59 -25.26
CA ILE A 371 -16.87 -18.06 -25.28
C ILE A 371 -18.06 -18.52 -26.14
N ILE A 372 -19.19 -17.81 -26.07
CA ILE A 372 -20.41 -18.16 -26.82
C ILE A 372 -20.39 -17.60 -28.25
N GLY A 373 -19.45 -16.69 -28.57
CA GLY A 373 -19.34 -16.06 -29.88
C GLY A 373 -20.30 -14.87 -30.10
N GLN A 374 -20.74 -14.24 -29.00
CA GLN A 374 -21.56 -13.02 -29.03
C GLN A 374 -20.69 -11.76 -28.91
N LEU A 375 -21.19 -10.65 -29.45
CA LEU A 375 -20.61 -9.33 -29.22
C LEU A 375 -20.84 -8.93 -27.75
N VAL A 376 -19.82 -8.36 -27.11
CA VAL A 376 -19.91 -7.91 -25.72
C VAL A 376 -20.80 -6.66 -25.64
N PRO A 377 -21.95 -6.71 -24.93
CA PRO A 377 -22.92 -5.61 -24.94
C PRO A 377 -22.55 -4.45 -23.99
N THR A 378 -21.52 -4.62 -23.16
CA THR A 378 -21.19 -3.70 -22.06
C THR A 378 -20.03 -2.75 -22.35
N ILE A 379 -19.24 -3.00 -23.40
CA ILE A 379 -18.03 -2.20 -23.70
C ILE A 379 -17.87 -1.92 -25.19
N GLY A 380 -17.12 -0.87 -25.51
CA GLY A 380 -16.73 -0.50 -26.87
C GLY A 380 -17.93 -0.29 -27.80
N THR A 381 -17.77 -0.69 -29.06
CA THR A 381 -18.82 -0.54 -30.09
C THR A 381 -20.04 -1.42 -29.85
N GLY A 382 -19.90 -2.52 -29.11
CA GLY A 382 -21.01 -3.42 -28.78
C GLY A 382 -22.05 -2.81 -27.83
N ALA A 383 -21.67 -1.77 -27.08
CA ALA A 383 -22.59 -1.04 -26.21
C ALA A 383 -23.45 0.00 -26.96
N ILE A 384 -23.08 0.36 -28.18
CA ILE A 384 -23.75 1.42 -28.95
C ILE A 384 -24.93 0.83 -29.71
N LYS A 385 -26.12 1.36 -29.46
CA LYS A 385 -27.33 1.05 -30.23
C LYS A 385 -27.59 2.16 -31.24
N ILE A 386 -27.73 1.78 -32.51
CA ILE A 386 -28.01 2.72 -33.60
C ILE A 386 -29.49 2.57 -33.96
N GLN A 387 -30.18 3.70 -34.07
CA GLN A 387 -31.53 3.77 -34.60
C GLN A 387 -31.53 4.76 -35.75
N ALA A 388 -32.10 4.37 -36.89
CA ALA A 388 -32.20 5.21 -38.08
C ALA A 388 -33.66 5.40 -38.44
N ASP A 389 -34.04 6.65 -38.73
CA ASP A 389 -35.34 6.99 -39.29
C ASP A 389 -35.28 6.84 -40.82
N LEU A 390 -35.94 5.79 -41.32
CA LEU A 390 -35.94 5.45 -42.73
C LEU A 390 -36.77 6.40 -43.59
N GLU A 391 -37.78 7.07 -43.02
CA GLU A 391 -38.65 7.99 -43.77
C GLU A 391 -37.87 9.27 -44.09
N LYS A 392 -37.23 9.84 -43.08
CA LYS A 392 -36.39 11.04 -43.25
C LYS A 392 -35.19 10.78 -44.17
N TYR A 393 -34.65 9.57 -44.14
CA TYR A 393 -33.57 9.18 -45.07
C TYR A 393 -34.04 9.16 -46.53
N ARG A 394 -35.27 8.70 -46.81
CA ARG A 394 -35.85 8.73 -48.15
C ARG A 394 -36.08 10.16 -48.65
N GLU A 395 -36.55 11.06 -47.79
CA GLU A 395 -36.74 12.47 -48.15
C GLU A 395 -35.41 13.13 -48.56
N ILE A 396 -34.34 12.93 -47.79
CA ILE A 396 -33.01 13.46 -48.10
C ILE A 396 -32.49 12.91 -49.44
N LEU A 397 -32.68 11.62 -49.71
CA LEU A 397 -32.27 11.02 -50.98
C LEU A 397 -33.04 11.59 -52.18
N GLN A 398 -34.34 11.85 -52.03
CA GLN A 398 -35.15 12.47 -53.08
C GLN A 398 -34.74 13.93 -53.32
N ASP A 399 -34.43 14.68 -52.27
CA ASP A 399 -33.92 16.05 -52.39
C ASP A 399 -32.52 16.11 -53.00
N MET A 400 -31.67 15.12 -52.73
CA MET A 400 -30.39 14.99 -53.41
C MET A 400 -30.55 14.65 -54.89
N ALA A 401 -31.46 13.72 -55.23
CA ALA A 401 -31.75 13.37 -56.63
C ALA A 401 -32.24 14.58 -57.43
N LYS A 402 -33.14 15.40 -56.84
CA LYS A 402 -33.64 16.64 -57.45
C LYS A 402 -32.61 17.76 -57.61
N LYS A 403 -31.45 17.69 -56.94
CA LYS A 403 -30.35 18.66 -57.09
C LYS A 403 -29.33 18.25 -58.14
N ILE A 404 -29.39 17.01 -58.61
CA ILE A 404 -28.48 16.43 -59.60
C ILE A 404 -29.07 16.56 -61.01
N ASP A 405 -30.41 16.57 -61.12
CA ASP A 405 -31.17 17.07 -62.28
C ASP A 405 -31.29 18.59 -62.26
#